data_AF-C5LRG4-F1
#
_entry.id   AF-C5LRG4-F1
#
_cell.length_a   1.000
_cell.length_b   1.000
_cell.length_c   1.000
_cell.angle_alpha   90.00
_cell.angle_beta   90.00
_cell.angle_gamma   90.00
#
_symmetry.space_group_name_H-M   'P 1'
#
loop_
_entity.id
_entity.type
_entity.pdbx_description
1 polymer ?
#
loop_
_entity_poly.entity_id
_entity_poly.type
_entity_poly.pdbx_seq_one_letter_code
_entity_poly.pdbx_strand_id
1 'polypeptide(L)'
;MKALGVREYLGTKDVGQKFPVSVFGPTTWTTYKELSTNYHAFGAYLRYIGNKPQIHTKDFDNDLLGEYSIVIFEDTCDMWITAALGAWTQDMLVTTVYGTLGPDAVVQAVQEGQRTTLLCNRKNVHKIIARRSEMPSLKYIIYTDLNVDPKEAQQEVLSAEQEEEEEEGIKVIPYPKALSIGKECVDNSDIKEEATADSVAVIMYTSGTTGKPKGVVMPHSSVLFTIGSVIPICIAAMPPHFSHVAYLPLSHIFELAIHIGVLSLGGNIGYADPRTLSNTGARPTGALQEFKPHLIMGVPKVYEVIMKGAKAEIAKLPAAKQQLVNAAFEWKLSALNAGRYTPIFDKLIFKKIEDMIGGRVNGILSGGGPLASHIQDWIRTAFGCYVVQVMLSLRHVLEHPSHYLVILVYSMLDHLYLVLRLC
;
A
#
# COMPACT_ATOMS: atom_id res chain seq x y z
N MET A 1 9.31 4.81 -18.50
CA MET A 1 7.92 4.73 -17.98
C MET A 1 7.96 4.98 -16.48
N LYS A 2 7.06 5.81 -15.94
CA LYS A 2 6.97 6.10 -14.50
C LYS A 2 6.41 4.89 -13.76
N ALA A 3 6.96 4.55 -12.60
CA ALA A 3 6.48 3.47 -11.74
C ALA A 3 5.96 4.03 -10.42
N LEU A 4 6.83 4.66 -9.63
CA LEU A 4 6.55 5.07 -8.25
C LEU A 4 6.67 6.58 -8.10
N GLY A 5 5.66 7.22 -7.51
CA GLY A 5 5.58 8.67 -7.32
C GLY A 5 5.58 9.03 -5.85
N VAL A 6 6.52 9.87 -5.44
CA VAL A 6 6.68 10.31 -4.04
C VAL A 6 6.67 11.82 -4.00
N ARG A 7 5.98 12.38 -3.01
CA ARG A 7 5.96 13.82 -2.74
C ARG A 7 7.00 14.12 -1.68
N GLU A 8 7.84 15.12 -1.92
CA GLU A 8 8.78 15.59 -0.89
C GLU A 8 8.01 16.07 0.34
N TYR A 9 8.25 15.48 1.51
CA TYR A 9 7.60 15.91 2.75
C TYR A 9 8.38 17.05 3.39
N LEU A 10 7.73 18.19 3.60
CA LEU A 10 8.33 19.43 4.13
C LEU A 10 7.94 19.72 5.59
N GLY A 11 7.28 18.77 6.26
CA GLY A 11 6.80 18.92 7.63
C GLY A 11 5.29 19.18 7.71
N THR A 12 4.85 19.72 8.84
CA THR A 12 3.45 20.07 9.07
C THR A 12 3.25 21.55 9.42
N LYS A 13 2.04 22.04 9.21
CA LYS A 13 1.61 23.38 9.58
C LYS A 13 0.35 23.31 10.43
N ASP A 14 0.38 23.94 11.60
CA ASP A 14 -0.83 24.15 12.40
C ASP A 14 -1.75 25.16 11.69
N VAL A 15 -3.01 24.79 11.56
CA VAL A 15 -4.08 25.57 10.91
C VAL A 15 -5.31 25.71 11.81
N GLY A 16 -5.18 25.46 13.11
CA GLY A 16 -6.29 25.51 14.07
C GLY A 16 -7.30 24.37 13.89
N GLN A 17 -6.89 23.26 13.27
CA GLN A 17 -7.69 22.04 13.14
C GLN A 17 -7.20 20.98 14.12
N LYS A 18 -8.03 19.95 14.36
CA LYS A 18 -7.69 18.83 15.27
C LYS A 18 -6.35 18.16 14.94
N PHE A 19 -5.97 18.13 13.67
CA PHE A 19 -4.67 17.61 13.22
C PHE A 19 -3.96 18.67 12.37
N PRO A 20 -2.63 18.78 12.48
CA PRO A 20 -1.87 19.68 11.63
C PRO A 20 -1.89 19.18 10.18
N VAL A 21 -1.72 20.11 9.25
CA VAL A 21 -1.77 19.83 7.81
C VAL A 21 -0.36 19.53 7.31
N SER A 22 -0.19 18.44 6.56
CA SER A 22 1.10 18.10 5.95
C SER A 22 1.43 19.03 4.79
N VAL A 23 2.66 19.48 4.71
CA VAL A 23 3.17 20.33 3.63
C VAL A 23 4.08 19.48 2.76
N PHE A 24 3.88 19.54 1.45
CA PHE A 24 4.66 18.79 0.49
C PHE A 24 5.28 19.71 -0.57
N GLY A 25 6.48 19.34 -1.00
CA GLY A 25 7.20 19.89 -2.14
C GLY A 25 6.85 19.18 -3.45
N PRO A 26 7.74 19.26 -4.46
CA PRO A 26 7.55 18.60 -5.75
C PRO A 26 7.39 17.08 -5.66
N THR A 27 6.69 16.52 -6.63
CA THR A 27 6.57 15.08 -6.82
C THR A 27 7.72 14.56 -7.67
N THR A 28 8.47 13.60 -7.15
CA THR A 28 9.50 12.85 -7.89
C THR A 28 8.94 11.50 -8.33
N TRP A 29 9.47 10.99 -9.45
CA TRP A 29 9.03 9.72 -10.02
C TRP A 29 10.22 8.80 -10.27
N THR A 30 10.20 7.63 -9.66
CA THR A 30 11.06 6.51 -10.02
C THR A 30 10.48 5.83 -11.26
N THR A 31 11.31 5.61 -12.26
CA THR A 31 10.97 4.84 -13.45
C THR A 31 11.00 3.34 -13.17
N TYR A 32 10.36 2.53 -14.01
CA TYR A 32 10.47 1.06 -13.92
C TYR A 32 11.91 0.55 -13.96
N LYS A 33 12.77 1.20 -14.75
CA LYS A 33 14.20 0.85 -14.84
C LYS A 33 14.91 1.12 -13.51
N GLU A 34 14.71 2.31 -12.94
CA GLU A 34 15.30 2.67 -11.64
C GLU A 34 14.74 1.80 -10.51
N LEU A 35 13.44 1.51 -10.52
CA LEU A 35 12.82 0.58 -9.57
C LEU A 35 13.50 -0.80 -9.66
N SER A 36 13.73 -1.30 -10.87
CA SER A 36 14.45 -2.56 -11.09
C SER A 36 15.87 -2.54 -10.56
N THR A 37 16.62 -1.48 -10.84
CA THR A 37 17.95 -1.30 -10.27
C THR A 37 17.91 -1.25 -8.74
N ASN A 38 16.93 -0.54 -8.16
CA ASN A 38 16.84 -0.35 -6.71
C ASN A 38 16.45 -1.63 -5.97
N TYR A 39 15.49 -2.42 -6.46
CA TYR A 39 15.12 -3.66 -5.75
C TYR A 39 16.20 -4.73 -5.86
N HIS A 40 16.90 -4.87 -7.00
CA HIS A 40 18.04 -5.79 -7.10
C HIS A 40 19.20 -5.35 -6.18
N ALA A 41 19.48 -4.04 -6.12
CA ALA A 41 20.46 -3.51 -5.19
C ALA A 41 20.07 -3.79 -3.73
N PHE A 42 18.80 -3.60 -3.36
CA PHE A 42 18.34 -3.92 -2.02
C PHE A 42 18.49 -5.43 -1.70
N GLY A 43 18.11 -6.30 -2.62
CA GLY A 43 18.32 -7.75 -2.50
C GLY A 43 19.80 -8.11 -2.31
N ALA A 44 20.68 -7.56 -3.14
CA ALA A 44 22.13 -7.74 -3.00
C ALA A 44 22.66 -7.25 -1.64
N TYR A 45 22.12 -6.14 -1.13
CA TYR A 45 22.46 -5.67 0.21
C TYR A 45 22.04 -6.67 1.31
N LEU A 46 20.86 -7.29 1.21
CA LEU A 46 20.43 -8.33 2.15
C LEU A 46 21.42 -9.50 2.15
N ARG A 47 21.87 -9.95 0.97
CA ARG A 47 22.90 -11.00 0.86
C ARG A 47 24.23 -10.55 1.47
N TYR A 48 24.65 -9.31 1.24
CA TYR A 48 25.88 -8.73 1.78
C TYR A 48 25.89 -8.73 3.32
N ILE A 49 24.76 -8.44 3.97
CA ILE A 49 24.63 -8.49 5.44
C ILE A 49 24.34 -9.90 5.99
N GLY A 50 24.40 -10.93 5.14
CA GLY A 50 24.33 -12.32 5.56
C GLY A 50 22.93 -12.94 5.57
N ASN A 51 21.89 -12.25 5.08
CA ASN A 51 20.62 -12.93 4.82
C ASN A 51 20.81 -13.99 3.71
N LYS A 52 20.06 -15.09 3.80
CA LYS A 52 20.20 -16.24 2.90
C LYS A 52 18.90 -16.50 2.13
N PRO A 53 18.94 -17.20 0.99
CA PRO A 53 17.74 -17.77 0.38
C PRO A 53 17.02 -18.72 1.34
N GLN A 54 15.74 -18.92 1.10
CA GLN A 54 14.96 -19.98 1.73
C GLN A 54 15.59 -21.35 1.44
N ILE A 55 15.44 -22.27 2.40
CA ILE A 55 16.05 -23.61 2.30
C ILE A 55 15.17 -24.55 1.47
N HIS A 56 13.87 -24.24 1.35
CA HIS A 56 12.83 -25.07 0.69
C HIS A 56 12.92 -26.54 1.12
N THR A 57 12.93 -26.75 2.43
CA THR A 57 12.79 -28.11 2.95
C THR A 57 11.36 -28.61 2.74
N LYS A 58 11.08 -29.85 3.14
CA LYS A 58 9.69 -30.34 3.22
C LYS A 58 9.08 -30.09 4.60
N ASP A 59 9.79 -29.36 5.45
CA ASP A 59 9.41 -29.05 6.81
C ASP A 59 9.00 -27.58 6.90
N PHE A 60 7.69 -27.38 6.77
CA PHE A 60 7.10 -26.06 6.71
C PHE A 60 7.47 -25.18 7.90
N ASP A 61 7.56 -25.73 9.11
CA ASP A 61 7.87 -24.93 10.30
C ASP A 61 9.34 -24.48 10.30
N ASN A 62 10.24 -25.36 9.86
CA ASN A 62 11.67 -25.05 9.76
C ASN A 62 12.00 -24.11 8.60
N ASP A 63 11.14 -24.03 7.57
CA ASP A 63 11.22 -23.08 6.45
C ASP A 63 10.68 -21.69 6.79
N LEU A 64 10.20 -21.47 8.02
CA LEU A 64 9.78 -20.17 8.52
C LEU A 64 10.76 -19.51 9.50
N LEU A 65 11.83 -20.19 9.93
CA LEU A 65 12.79 -19.76 10.95
C LEU A 65 14.18 -19.35 10.39
N GLY A 66 14.64 -18.15 10.76
CA GLY A 66 16.05 -17.76 10.63
C GLY A 66 16.33 -16.64 9.62
N GLU A 67 17.51 -16.73 8.99
CA GLU A 67 18.17 -15.61 8.28
C GLU A 67 17.62 -15.33 6.87
N TYR A 68 16.59 -16.05 6.42
CA TYR A 68 15.99 -15.92 5.08
C TYR A 68 14.69 -15.12 5.07
N SER A 69 14.42 -14.38 6.15
CA SER A 69 13.31 -13.44 6.24
C SER A 69 13.74 -12.06 6.71
N ILE A 70 13.12 -11.05 6.11
CA ILE A 70 13.16 -9.65 6.56
C ILE A 70 11.82 -9.29 7.21
N VAL A 71 11.88 -8.58 8.34
CA VAL A 71 10.69 -7.95 8.92
C VAL A 71 10.54 -6.54 8.35
N ILE A 72 9.35 -6.17 7.88
CA ILE A 72 9.03 -4.81 7.43
C ILE A 72 7.95 -4.22 8.35
N PHE A 73 8.33 -3.19 9.10
CA PHE A 73 7.50 -2.39 9.99
C PHE A 73 7.55 -0.91 9.57
N GLU A 74 6.91 -0.64 8.43
CA GLU A 74 6.87 0.69 7.81
C GLU A 74 5.48 0.91 7.19
N ASP A 75 5.06 2.17 7.12
CA ASP A 75 3.85 2.56 6.41
C ASP A 75 4.04 2.39 4.89
N THR A 76 2.95 2.45 4.14
CA THR A 76 2.95 2.28 2.68
C THR A 76 3.82 3.35 1.99
N CYS A 77 4.94 2.91 1.44
CA CYS A 77 5.87 3.75 0.67
C CYS A 77 6.60 2.96 -0.42
N ASP A 78 7.34 3.69 -1.24
CA ASP A 78 8.19 3.14 -2.30
C ASP A 78 9.33 2.26 -1.76
N MET A 79 9.89 2.62 -0.61
CA MET A 79 10.94 1.85 0.05
C MET A 79 10.42 0.49 0.54
N TRP A 80 9.17 0.45 1.04
CA TRP A 80 8.51 -0.80 1.46
C TRP A 80 8.45 -1.80 0.31
N ILE A 81 7.90 -1.40 -0.84
CA ILE A 81 7.74 -2.33 -1.98
C ILE A 81 9.08 -2.67 -2.62
N THR A 82 10.01 -1.72 -2.66
CA THR A 82 11.36 -1.96 -3.18
C THR A 82 12.08 -3.01 -2.32
N ALA A 83 11.94 -2.92 -0.99
CA ALA A 83 12.51 -3.89 -0.07
C ALA A 83 11.87 -5.28 -0.23
N ALA A 84 10.54 -5.35 -0.34
CA ALA A 84 9.83 -6.61 -0.55
C ALA A 84 10.23 -7.28 -1.88
N LEU A 85 10.25 -6.52 -2.99
CA LEU A 85 10.73 -7.01 -4.28
C LEU A 85 12.18 -7.48 -4.19
N GLY A 86 13.04 -6.73 -3.51
CA GLY A 86 14.45 -7.08 -3.35
C GLY A 86 14.64 -8.39 -2.58
N ALA A 87 13.89 -8.60 -1.50
CA ALA A 87 13.87 -9.87 -0.77
C ALA A 87 13.42 -11.02 -1.69
N TRP A 88 12.32 -10.85 -2.43
CA TRP A 88 11.84 -11.89 -3.35
C TRP A 88 12.81 -12.21 -4.49
N THR A 89 13.57 -11.24 -5.02
CA THR A 89 14.62 -11.56 -6.02
C THR A 89 15.74 -12.45 -5.48
N GLN A 90 15.90 -12.51 -4.15
CA GLN A 90 16.91 -13.31 -3.48
C GLN A 90 16.31 -14.55 -2.81
N ASP A 91 15.08 -14.90 -3.18
CA ASP A 91 14.34 -16.04 -2.62
C ASP A 91 14.23 -15.97 -1.09
N MET A 92 13.89 -14.78 -0.60
CA MET A 92 13.64 -14.52 0.83
C MET A 92 12.16 -14.21 1.04
N LEU A 93 11.61 -14.65 2.18
CA LEU A 93 10.22 -14.36 2.52
C LEU A 93 10.12 -13.04 3.31
N VAL A 94 9.07 -12.27 3.01
CA VAL A 94 8.82 -10.98 3.67
C VAL A 94 7.90 -11.19 4.88
N THR A 95 8.34 -10.88 6.08
CA THR A 95 7.46 -10.77 7.25
C THR A 95 7.03 -9.32 7.38
N THR A 96 5.73 -9.02 7.43
CA THR A 96 5.26 -7.64 7.57
C THR A 96 4.33 -7.47 8.76
N VAL A 97 4.54 -6.38 9.48
CA VAL A 97 3.78 -6.01 10.68
C VAL A 97 3.04 -4.71 10.41
N TYR A 98 1.75 -4.71 10.72
CA TYR A 98 0.90 -3.52 10.58
C TYR A 98 1.37 -2.40 11.51
N GLY A 99 1.51 -1.17 11.00
CA GLY A 99 2.00 -0.02 11.77
C GLY A 99 1.24 0.22 13.09
N THR A 100 -0.07 -0.08 13.11
CA THR A 100 -0.94 0.10 14.29
C THR A 100 -0.81 -0.99 15.36
N LEU A 101 -0.12 -2.11 15.08
CA LEU A 101 0.13 -3.15 16.09
C LEU A 101 1.26 -2.75 17.04
N GLY A 102 2.10 -1.79 16.63
CA GLY A 102 3.18 -1.25 17.45
C GLY A 102 4.38 -2.20 17.61
N PRO A 103 5.38 -1.78 18.42
CA PRO A 103 6.62 -2.52 18.60
C PRO A 103 6.46 -3.93 19.19
N ASP A 104 5.40 -4.20 19.96
CA ASP A 104 5.15 -5.53 20.53
C ASP A 104 5.00 -6.60 19.45
N ALA A 105 4.29 -6.29 18.37
CA ALA A 105 4.13 -7.20 17.25
C ALA A 105 5.43 -7.38 16.47
N VAL A 106 6.32 -6.38 16.46
CA VAL A 106 7.65 -6.51 15.85
C VAL A 106 8.50 -7.47 16.66
N VAL A 107 8.55 -7.31 17.99
CA VAL A 107 9.28 -8.22 18.87
C VAL A 107 8.78 -9.66 18.70
N GLN A 108 7.46 -9.86 18.71
CA GLN A 108 6.87 -11.18 18.49
C GLN A 108 7.26 -11.74 17.12
N ALA A 109 7.16 -10.94 16.05
CA ALA A 109 7.52 -11.38 14.70
C ALA A 109 8.99 -11.78 14.57
N VAL A 110 9.89 -11.04 15.22
CA VAL A 110 11.32 -11.34 15.26
C VAL A 110 11.57 -12.62 16.07
N GLN A 111 10.95 -12.78 17.23
CA GLN A 111 11.10 -13.95 18.10
C GLN A 111 10.59 -15.24 17.46
N GLU A 112 9.34 -15.24 16.98
CA GLU A 112 8.68 -16.43 16.41
C GLU A 112 9.44 -16.97 15.20
N GLY A 113 10.07 -16.06 14.45
CA GLY A 113 10.79 -16.43 13.25
C GLY A 113 12.31 -16.33 13.33
N GLN A 114 12.88 -15.99 14.48
CA GLN A 114 14.33 -15.77 14.63
C GLN A 114 14.93 -14.85 13.54
N ARG A 115 14.24 -13.75 13.20
CA ARG A 115 14.66 -12.88 12.10
C ARG A 115 15.90 -12.07 12.47
N THR A 116 16.74 -11.82 11.47
CA THR A 116 18.01 -11.09 11.61
C THR A 116 17.95 -9.65 11.12
N THR A 117 16.98 -9.31 10.29
CA THR A 117 16.92 -8.00 9.61
C THR A 117 15.53 -7.40 9.73
N LEU A 118 15.48 -6.13 10.12
CA LEU A 118 14.27 -5.32 10.19
C LEU A 118 14.42 -4.08 9.31
N LEU A 119 13.39 -3.76 8.52
CA LEU A 119 13.19 -2.45 7.91
C LEU A 119 12.07 -1.70 8.64
N CYS A 120 12.33 -0.49 9.12
CA CYS A 120 11.30 0.31 9.79
C CYS A 120 11.49 1.83 9.64
N ASN A 121 10.48 2.59 10.03
CA ASN A 121 10.62 4.04 10.11
C ASN A 121 11.62 4.45 11.17
N ARG A 122 12.41 5.52 10.94
CA ARG A 122 13.33 6.12 11.92
C ARG A 122 12.67 6.32 13.28
N LYS A 123 11.40 6.77 13.29
CA LYS A 123 10.62 7.03 14.51
C LYS A 123 10.42 5.81 15.42
N ASN A 124 10.71 4.61 14.93
CA ASN A 124 10.58 3.37 15.69
C ASN A 124 11.93 2.79 16.12
N VAL A 125 13.07 3.26 15.58
CA VAL A 125 14.39 2.68 15.82
C VAL A 125 14.72 2.65 17.32
N HIS A 126 14.63 3.79 18.01
CA HIS A 126 14.92 3.88 19.45
C HIS A 126 14.05 2.94 20.30
N LYS A 127 12.76 2.78 19.94
CA LYS A 127 11.82 1.89 20.66
C LYS A 127 12.18 0.43 20.51
N ILE A 128 12.77 0.07 19.37
CA ILE A 128 13.15 -1.31 19.03
C ILE A 128 14.51 -1.63 19.66
N ILE A 129 15.48 -0.71 19.57
CA ILE A 129 16.79 -0.85 20.23
C ILE A 129 16.64 -0.98 21.75
N ALA A 130 15.73 -0.22 22.37
CA ALA A 130 15.44 -0.34 23.81
C ALA A 130 14.98 -1.75 24.24
N ARG A 131 14.54 -2.58 23.27
CA ARG A 131 14.03 -3.94 23.47
C ARG A 131 14.92 -5.00 22.85
N ARG A 132 16.16 -4.66 22.49
CA ARG A 132 17.11 -5.58 21.82
C ARG A 132 17.34 -6.90 22.58
N SER A 133 17.29 -6.89 23.92
CA SER A 133 17.46 -8.09 24.74
C SER A 133 16.33 -9.12 24.56
N GLU A 134 15.16 -8.68 24.10
CA GLU A 134 14.04 -9.57 23.74
C GLU A 134 14.21 -10.19 22.35
N MET A 135 15.12 -9.65 21.53
CA MET A 135 15.31 -10.00 20.11
C MET A 135 16.77 -10.40 19.82
N PRO A 136 17.32 -11.45 20.47
CA PRO A 136 18.72 -11.83 20.31
C PRO A 136 19.11 -12.26 18.89
N SER A 137 18.13 -12.61 18.04
CA SER A 137 18.39 -12.94 16.62
C SER A 137 18.56 -11.71 15.74
N LEU A 138 18.04 -10.53 16.14
CA LEU A 138 18.07 -9.33 15.32
C LEU A 138 19.49 -8.77 15.27
N LYS A 139 20.02 -8.59 14.06
CA LYS A 139 21.39 -8.13 13.79
C LYS A 139 21.42 -6.79 13.09
N TYR A 140 20.41 -6.48 12.26
CA TYR A 140 20.37 -5.29 11.42
C TYR A 140 19.02 -4.57 11.48
N ILE A 141 19.06 -3.25 11.60
CA ILE A 141 17.94 -2.35 11.39
C ILE A 141 18.25 -1.41 10.23
N ILE A 142 17.45 -1.49 9.17
CA ILE A 142 17.47 -0.58 8.03
C ILE A 142 16.35 0.44 8.24
N TYR A 143 16.68 1.71 8.43
CA TYR A 143 15.65 2.72 8.70
C TYR A 143 15.31 3.60 7.49
N THR A 144 14.05 4.00 7.40
CA THR A 144 13.57 5.00 6.44
C THR A 144 13.22 6.32 7.12
N ASP A 145 13.23 7.41 6.34
CA ASP A 145 12.81 8.74 6.78
C ASP A 145 11.43 9.14 6.24
N LEU A 146 10.56 8.16 5.98
CA LEU A 146 9.21 8.42 5.46
C LEU A 146 8.44 9.37 6.40
N ASN A 147 8.01 10.51 5.84
CA ASN A 147 7.26 11.56 6.55
C ASN A 147 7.94 12.02 7.86
N VAL A 148 9.27 12.00 7.92
CA VAL A 148 10.08 12.58 9.01
C VAL A 148 10.31 14.06 8.70
N ASP A 149 10.22 14.94 9.71
CA ASP A 149 10.52 16.36 9.50
C ASP A 149 11.97 16.54 9.03
N PRO A 150 12.26 17.38 8.02
CA PRO A 150 13.63 17.55 7.53
C PRO A 150 14.65 17.92 8.62
N LYS A 151 14.23 18.62 9.68
CA LYS A 151 15.10 18.92 10.83
C LYS A 151 15.38 17.70 11.70
N GLU A 152 14.38 16.84 11.88
CA GLU A 152 14.52 15.57 12.61
C GLU A 152 15.37 14.57 11.80
N ALA A 153 15.24 14.56 10.47
CA ALA A 153 16.05 13.69 9.60
C ALA A 153 17.56 14.02 9.64
N GLN A 154 17.93 15.25 10.01
CA GLN A 154 19.31 15.69 10.19
C GLN A 154 19.91 15.31 11.55
N GLN A 155 19.08 14.91 12.52
CA GLN A 155 19.55 14.49 13.84
C GLN A 155 20.10 13.06 13.76
N GLU A 156 20.94 12.70 14.72
CA GLU A 156 21.35 11.31 14.91
C GLU A 156 20.14 10.46 15.34
N VAL A 157 20.09 9.22 14.86
CA VAL A 157 18.98 8.29 15.15
C VAL A 157 19.11 7.67 16.54
N LEU A 158 20.35 7.52 17.00
CA LEU A 158 20.74 6.95 18.28
C LEU A 158 21.47 8.02 19.10
N SER A 159 21.42 7.90 20.42
CA SER A 159 22.33 8.68 21.27
C SER A 159 23.75 8.09 21.22
N ALA A 160 24.76 8.86 21.61
CA ALA A 160 26.15 8.37 21.71
C ALA A 160 26.27 7.08 22.53
N GLU A 161 25.53 6.96 23.64
CA GLU A 161 25.47 5.76 24.48
C GLU A 161 24.90 4.55 23.71
N GLN A 162 23.91 4.77 22.85
CA GLN A 162 23.31 3.73 22.02
C GLN A 162 24.19 3.36 20.82
N GLU A 163 25.01 4.28 20.32
CA GLU A 163 26.01 4.02 19.28
C GLU A 163 27.19 3.19 19.80
N GLU A 164 27.67 3.46 21.03
CA GLU A 164 28.68 2.62 21.68
C GLU A 164 28.16 1.18 21.91
N GLU A 165 26.88 1.04 22.26
CA GLU A 165 26.21 -0.26 22.37
C GLU A 165 25.95 -0.95 21.01
N GLU A 166 25.95 -0.21 19.89
CA GLU A 166 25.84 -0.77 18.53
C GLU A 166 27.11 -1.51 18.11
N GLU A 167 28.30 -1.08 18.56
CA GLU A 167 29.58 -1.74 18.19
C GLU A 167 29.65 -3.21 18.63
N GLU A 168 28.87 -3.60 19.65
CA GLU A 168 28.72 -4.99 20.12
C GLU A 168 27.31 -5.59 19.86
N GLY A 169 26.42 -4.86 19.18
CA GLY A 169 24.97 -5.13 19.15
C GLY A 169 24.29 -5.13 17.77
N ILE A 170 23.14 -4.45 17.67
CA ILE A 170 22.32 -4.37 16.45
C ILE A 170 22.82 -3.23 15.58
N LYS A 171 23.25 -3.53 14.35
CA LYS A 171 23.72 -2.52 13.40
C LYS A 171 22.58 -1.72 12.80
N VAL A 172 22.65 -0.40 12.83
CA VAL A 172 21.61 0.52 12.34
C VAL A 172 22.10 1.27 11.11
N ILE A 173 21.35 1.20 10.00
CA ILE A 173 21.76 1.79 8.73
C ILE A 173 20.62 2.53 8.03
N PRO A 174 20.86 3.73 7.47
CA PRO A 174 19.86 4.40 6.64
C PRO A 174 19.63 3.65 5.33
N TYR A 175 18.37 3.54 4.91
CA TYR A 175 17.96 2.86 3.68
C TYR A 175 18.72 3.33 2.41
N PRO A 176 18.97 4.64 2.18
CA PRO A 176 19.78 5.08 1.04
C PRO A 176 21.21 4.50 1.03
N LYS A 177 21.83 4.32 2.21
CA LYS A 177 23.18 3.74 2.32
C LYS A 177 23.15 2.23 2.08
N ALA A 178 22.13 1.53 2.58
CA ALA A 178 21.88 0.13 2.26
C ALA A 178 21.76 -0.08 0.74
N LEU A 179 20.97 0.76 0.05
CA LEU A 179 20.88 0.74 -1.42
C LEU A 179 22.21 1.03 -2.12
N SER A 180 23.00 1.98 -1.61
CA SER A 180 24.30 2.32 -2.21
C SER A 180 25.28 1.15 -2.15
N ILE A 181 25.42 0.52 -0.98
CA ILE A 181 26.26 -0.68 -0.79
C ILE A 181 25.73 -1.80 -1.69
N GLY A 182 24.42 -2.02 -1.69
CA GLY A 182 23.77 -3.01 -2.54
C GLY A 182 24.09 -2.85 -4.02
N LYS A 183 24.16 -1.62 -4.54
CA LYS A 183 24.54 -1.33 -5.94
C LYS A 183 25.97 -1.73 -6.27
N GLU A 184 26.88 -1.66 -5.31
CA GLU A 184 28.28 -2.08 -5.47
C GLU A 184 28.44 -3.60 -5.34
N CYS A 185 27.52 -4.26 -4.63
CA CYS A 185 27.53 -5.70 -4.37
C CYS A 185 26.61 -6.52 -5.28
N VAL A 186 26.01 -5.92 -6.33
CA VAL A 186 25.10 -6.67 -7.22
C VAL A 186 25.88 -7.77 -7.94
N ASP A 187 25.67 -8.99 -7.49
CA ASP A 187 26.09 -10.21 -8.17
C ASP A 187 24.91 -11.16 -8.23
N ASN A 188 24.44 -11.45 -9.45
CA ASN A 188 23.32 -12.36 -9.70
C ASN A 188 23.78 -13.79 -10.00
N SER A 189 25.09 -14.09 -9.92
CA SER A 189 25.62 -15.41 -10.27
C SER A 189 25.23 -16.51 -9.28
N ASP A 190 24.84 -16.15 -8.06
CA ASP A 190 24.49 -17.06 -6.95
C ASP A 190 22.99 -17.17 -6.65
N ILE A 191 22.10 -16.63 -7.50
CA ILE A 191 20.65 -16.80 -7.33
C ILE A 191 20.25 -18.16 -7.91
N LYS A 192 20.05 -19.15 -7.05
CA LYS A 192 19.44 -20.42 -7.46
C LYS A 192 17.93 -20.23 -7.55
N GLU A 193 17.34 -20.57 -8.69
CA GLU A 193 15.88 -20.58 -8.89
C GLU A 193 15.26 -21.82 -8.23
N GLU A 194 15.31 -21.90 -6.89
CA GLU A 194 14.71 -22.99 -6.11
C GLU A 194 13.28 -22.67 -5.65
N ALA A 195 12.90 -21.38 -5.63
CA ALA A 195 11.56 -20.93 -5.30
C ALA A 195 10.50 -21.55 -6.23
N THR A 196 9.45 -22.10 -5.63
CA THR A 196 8.27 -22.64 -6.32
C THR A 196 7.03 -21.79 -6.03
N ALA A 197 5.92 -22.09 -6.70
CA ALA A 197 4.65 -21.43 -6.43
C ALA A 197 4.17 -21.64 -4.97
N ASP A 198 4.59 -22.73 -4.32
CA ASP A 198 4.21 -23.07 -2.94
C ASP A 198 5.19 -22.53 -1.90
N SER A 199 6.35 -22.01 -2.33
CA SER A 199 7.30 -21.35 -1.45
C SER A 199 6.67 -20.11 -0.82
N VAL A 200 7.03 -19.84 0.43
CA VAL A 200 6.45 -18.75 1.22
C VAL A 200 6.91 -17.41 0.66
N ALA A 201 5.94 -16.56 0.29
CA ALA A 201 6.23 -15.22 -0.21
C ALA A 201 6.21 -14.20 0.93
N VAL A 202 5.18 -14.26 1.77
CA VAL A 202 4.91 -13.22 2.76
C VAL A 202 4.20 -13.78 3.98
N ILE A 203 4.59 -13.31 5.16
CA ILE A 203 3.89 -13.53 6.43
C ILE A 203 3.30 -12.21 6.88
N MET A 204 1.98 -12.11 6.97
CA MET A 204 1.28 -10.89 7.35
C MET A 204 0.77 -10.97 8.78
N TYR A 205 1.32 -10.16 9.68
CA TYR A 205 0.85 -10.08 11.06
C TYR A 205 -0.44 -9.26 11.15
N THR A 206 -1.46 -9.85 11.77
CA THR A 206 -2.78 -9.23 11.98
C THR A 206 -3.13 -9.22 13.47
N SER A 207 -4.01 -8.31 13.91
CA SER A 207 -4.35 -8.11 15.34
C SER A 207 -4.94 -9.34 16.04
N GLY A 208 -5.43 -10.34 15.29
CA GLY A 208 -6.02 -11.56 15.85
C GLY A 208 -7.29 -11.31 16.69
N THR A 209 -8.16 -12.32 16.79
CA THR A 209 -9.34 -12.24 17.69
C THR A 209 -8.98 -12.39 19.16
N THR A 210 -7.79 -12.93 19.45
CA THR A 210 -7.29 -13.24 20.79
C THR A 210 -6.42 -12.13 21.39
N GLY A 211 -6.33 -10.96 20.74
CA GLY A 211 -5.51 -9.82 21.17
C GLY A 211 -4.00 -9.96 20.89
N LYS A 212 -3.48 -11.19 20.77
CA LYS A 212 -2.12 -11.46 20.29
C LYS A 212 -2.06 -11.44 18.76
N PRO A 213 -1.11 -10.69 18.17
CA PRO A 213 -0.84 -10.74 16.74
C PRO A 213 -0.62 -12.17 16.23
N LYS A 214 -1.11 -12.48 15.03
CA LYS A 214 -0.88 -13.76 14.35
C LYS A 214 -0.33 -13.54 12.95
N GLY A 215 0.75 -14.24 12.60
CA GLY A 215 1.31 -14.26 11.26
C GLY A 215 0.53 -15.17 10.33
N VAL A 216 -0.06 -14.60 9.29
CA VAL A 216 -0.71 -15.36 8.22
C VAL A 216 0.34 -15.67 7.15
N VAL A 217 0.73 -16.94 7.05
CA VAL A 217 1.72 -17.41 6.07
C VAL A 217 1.06 -17.53 4.70
N MET A 218 1.63 -16.90 3.68
CA MET A 218 1.10 -16.94 2.32
C MET A 218 2.17 -17.34 1.30
N PRO A 219 1.91 -18.39 0.49
CA PRO A 219 2.80 -18.75 -0.61
C PRO A 219 2.66 -17.80 -1.80
N HIS A 220 3.63 -17.84 -2.72
CA HIS A 220 3.61 -17.06 -3.96
C HIS A 220 2.33 -17.30 -4.77
N SER A 221 1.86 -18.55 -4.85
CA SER A 221 0.63 -18.94 -5.55
C SER A 221 -0.59 -18.19 -5.03
N SER A 222 -0.73 -18.01 -3.72
CA SER A 222 -1.83 -17.28 -3.08
C SER A 222 -1.79 -15.78 -3.38
N VAL A 223 -0.59 -15.18 -3.38
CA VAL A 223 -0.40 -13.77 -3.75
C VAL A 223 -0.74 -13.56 -5.23
N LEU A 224 -0.20 -14.41 -6.11
CA LEU A 224 -0.44 -14.36 -7.55
C LEU A 224 -1.90 -14.62 -7.92
N PHE A 225 -2.57 -15.55 -7.23
CA PHE A 225 -4.00 -15.78 -7.38
C PHE A 225 -4.80 -14.52 -7.05
N THR A 226 -4.46 -13.85 -5.94
CA THR A 226 -5.11 -12.60 -5.54
C THR A 226 -4.88 -11.50 -6.59
N ILE A 227 -3.67 -11.36 -7.11
CA ILE A 227 -3.36 -10.41 -8.20
C ILE A 227 -4.17 -10.74 -9.47
N GLY A 228 -4.13 -12.00 -9.91
CA GLY A 228 -4.82 -12.50 -11.10
C GLY A 228 -6.33 -12.35 -11.03
N SER A 229 -6.89 -12.33 -9.82
CA SER A 229 -8.32 -12.10 -9.61
C SER A 229 -8.75 -10.65 -9.88
N VAL A 230 -7.87 -9.67 -9.64
CA VAL A 230 -8.21 -8.25 -9.82
C VAL A 230 -7.75 -7.69 -11.17
N ILE A 231 -6.68 -8.25 -11.74
CA ILE A 231 -6.14 -7.85 -13.06
C ILE A 231 -7.23 -7.72 -14.14
N PRO A 232 -8.17 -8.68 -14.33
CA PRO A 232 -9.20 -8.57 -15.36
C PRO A 232 -10.09 -7.34 -15.20
N ILE A 233 -10.42 -6.95 -13.96
CA ILE A 233 -11.20 -5.74 -13.67
C ILE A 233 -10.41 -4.50 -14.10
N CYS A 234 -9.12 -4.46 -13.76
CA CYS A 234 -8.24 -3.37 -14.15
C CYS A 234 -8.11 -3.28 -15.69
N ILE A 235 -7.87 -4.39 -16.38
CA ILE A 235 -7.75 -4.41 -17.85
C ILE A 235 -9.04 -3.93 -18.53
N ALA A 236 -10.19 -4.37 -18.04
CA ALA A 236 -11.47 -4.02 -18.64
C ALA A 236 -11.84 -2.54 -18.46
N ALA A 237 -11.43 -1.92 -17.34
CA ALA A 237 -11.91 -0.60 -16.94
C ALA A 237 -10.85 0.52 -17.03
N MET A 238 -9.56 0.20 -17.14
CA MET A 238 -8.48 1.17 -17.05
C MET A 238 -7.82 1.45 -18.40
N PRO A 239 -7.36 2.69 -18.65
CA PRO A 239 -6.52 2.97 -19.80
C PRO A 239 -5.14 2.31 -19.67
N PRO A 240 -4.38 2.16 -20.78
CA PRO A 240 -2.96 1.80 -20.71
C PRO A 240 -2.20 2.76 -19.79
N HIS A 241 -1.28 2.22 -18.98
CA HIS A 241 -0.46 2.99 -18.03
C HIS A 241 -1.28 3.83 -17.03
N PHE A 242 -2.38 3.25 -16.53
CA PHE A 242 -3.22 3.89 -15.53
C PHE A 242 -2.48 4.22 -14.23
N SER A 243 -3.14 4.98 -13.37
CA SER A 243 -2.55 5.55 -12.17
C SER A 243 -3.38 5.18 -10.96
N HIS A 244 -2.70 4.87 -9.86
CA HIS A 244 -3.28 4.55 -8.56
C HIS A 244 -2.59 5.39 -7.48
N VAL A 245 -3.29 5.63 -6.37
CA VAL A 245 -2.68 6.21 -5.16
C VAL A 245 -2.72 5.16 -4.06
N ALA A 246 -1.55 4.70 -3.64
CA ALA A 246 -1.37 3.75 -2.56
C ALA A 246 -1.39 4.48 -1.22
N TYR A 247 -2.39 4.17 -0.40
CA TYR A 247 -2.56 4.75 0.93
C TYR A 247 -3.16 3.77 1.94
N LEU A 248 -3.67 2.61 1.50
CA LEU A 248 -3.94 1.53 2.44
C LEU A 248 -2.62 0.84 2.79
N PRO A 249 -2.52 0.13 3.92
CA PRO A 249 -1.27 -0.48 4.34
C PRO A 249 -0.82 -1.64 3.43
N LEU A 250 0.42 -1.59 2.93
CA LEU A 250 1.06 -2.67 2.16
C LEU A 250 1.26 -3.94 2.98
N SER A 251 1.23 -3.81 4.31
CA SER A 251 1.15 -4.94 5.25
C SER A 251 -0.19 -5.70 5.19
N HIS A 252 -1.14 -5.24 4.38
CA HIS A 252 -2.42 -5.89 4.12
C HIS A 252 -2.50 -6.40 2.68
N ILE A 253 -2.95 -7.65 2.49
CA ILE A 253 -3.03 -8.30 1.17
C ILE A 253 -3.82 -7.50 0.13
N PHE A 254 -4.85 -6.77 0.56
CA PHE A 254 -5.66 -5.97 -0.36
C PHE A 254 -4.84 -4.90 -1.08
N GLU A 255 -4.01 -4.13 -0.36
CA GLU A 255 -3.12 -3.16 -1.00
C GLU A 255 -1.99 -3.87 -1.75
N LEU A 256 -1.34 -4.87 -1.14
CA LEU A 256 -0.21 -5.54 -1.76
C LEU A 256 -0.56 -6.14 -3.13
N ALA A 257 -1.70 -6.81 -3.24
CA ALA A 257 -2.13 -7.42 -4.50
C ALA A 257 -2.47 -6.39 -5.57
N ILE A 258 -3.16 -5.30 -5.22
CA ILE A 258 -3.45 -4.22 -6.17
C ILE A 258 -2.16 -3.52 -6.59
N HIS A 259 -1.28 -3.23 -5.64
CA HIS A 259 -0.01 -2.57 -5.89
C HIS A 259 0.83 -3.33 -6.91
N ILE A 260 1.07 -4.63 -6.66
CA ILE A 260 1.80 -5.49 -7.60
C ILE A 260 1.04 -5.59 -8.93
N GLY A 261 -0.29 -5.75 -8.91
CA GLY A 261 -1.11 -5.81 -10.13
C GLY A 261 -1.01 -4.54 -10.99
N VAL A 262 -0.99 -3.35 -10.40
CA VAL A 262 -0.79 -2.08 -11.10
C VAL A 262 0.61 -2.05 -11.73
N LEU A 263 1.64 -2.48 -11.02
CA LEU A 263 2.99 -2.55 -11.55
C LEU A 263 3.11 -3.57 -12.70
N SER A 264 2.51 -4.74 -12.58
CA SER A 264 2.49 -5.79 -13.62
C SER A 264 1.79 -5.33 -14.91
N LEU A 265 0.86 -4.39 -14.81
CA LEU A 265 0.15 -3.80 -15.96
C LEU A 265 0.81 -2.53 -16.51
N GLY A 266 2.01 -2.17 -16.03
CA GLY A 266 2.72 -0.98 -16.48
C GLY A 266 2.08 0.34 -16.03
N GLY A 267 1.26 0.30 -14.97
CA GLY A 267 0.67 1.48 -14.34
C GLY A 267 1.66 2.26 -13.50
N ASN A 268 1.19 3.30 -12.80
CA ASN A 268 2.02 4.08 -11.89
C ASN A 268 1.29 4.32 -10.57
N ILE A 269 2.06 4.41 -9.48
CA ILE A 269 1.53 4.45 -8.12
C ILE A 269 2.12 5.66 -7.40
N GLY A 270 1.25 6.57 -6.96
CA GLY A 270 1.62 7.64 -6.04
C GLY A 270 1.40 7.21 -4.58
N TYR A 271 2.28 7.57 -3.66
CA TYR A 271 2.13 7.23 -2.24
C TYR A 271 1.52 8.38 -1.43
N ALA A 272 0.65 8.04 -0.49
CA ALA A 272 0.04 9.03 0.41
C ALA A 272 -0.39 8.43 1.76
N ASP A 273 -0.49 9.30 2.77
CA ASP A 273 -1.20 9.00 4.03
C ASP A 273 -2.71 9.19 3.79
N PRO A 274 -3.60 8.34 4.35
CA PRO A 274 -5.05 8.50 4.21
C PRO A 274 -5.58 9.90 4.57
N ARG A 275 -4.93 10.60 5.51
CA ARG A 275 -5.29 11.96 5.93
C ARG A 275 -4.88 13.01 4.90
N THR A 276 -3.90 12.73 4.04
CA THR A 276 -3.37 13.67 3.04
C THR A 276 -3.97 13.48 1.64
N LEU A 277 -4.97 12.61 1.50
CA LEU A 277 -5.66 12.35 0.22
C LEU A 277 -6.33 13.59 -0.37
N SER A 278 -6.93 14.43 0.48
CA SER A 278 -7.62 15.65 0.06
C SER A 278 -6.92 16.92 0.54
N ASN A 279 -7.35 18.06 0.00
CA ASN A 279 -6.85 19.37 0.40
C ASN A 279 -7.15 19.71 1.87
N THR A 280 -7.93 18.92 2.61
CA THR A 280 -8.12 19.17 4.04
C THR A 280 -6.85 18.87 4.83
N GLY A 281 -6.11 17.82 4.48
CA GLY A 281 -4.94 17.36 5.24
C GLY A 281 -3.59 17.59 4.57
N ALA A 282 -3.56 18.18 3.37
CA ALA A 282 -2.31 18.46 2.66
C ALA A 282 -2.26 19.85 2.00
N ARG A 283 -1.05 20.39 1.85
CA ARG A 283 -0.72 21.58 1.04
C ARG A 283 0.46 21.26 0.10
N PRO A 284 0.54 21.89 -1.09
CA PRO A 284 -0.45 22.83 -1.66
C PRO A 284 -1.76 22.13 -2.08
N THR A 285 -1.70 20.82 -2.38
CA THR A 285 -2.86 20.01 -2.76
C THR A 285 -2.83 18.62 -2.10
N GLY A 286 -3.97 17.93 -2.09
CA GLY A 286 -4.13 16.54 -1.67
C GLY A 286 -3.60 15.55 -2.70
N ALA A 287 -3.27 14.34 -2.24
CA ALA A 287 -2.68 13.32 -3.10
C ALA A 287 -3.56 12.92 -4.29
N LEU A 288 -4.90 12.91 -4.15
CA LEU A 288 -5.79 12.57 -5.26
C LEU A 288 -5.72 13.60 -6.39
N GLN A 289 -5.57 14.88 -6.06
CA GLN A 289 -5.43 15.95 -7.07
C GLN A 289 -4.02 16.02 -7.65
N GLU A 290 -3.00 15.68 -6.86
CA GLU A 290 -1.61 15.61 -7.31
C GLU A 290 -1.40 14.46 -8.31
N PHE A 291 -1.76 13.24 -7.93
CA PHE A 291 -1.49 12.04 -8.73
C PHE A 291 -2.56 11.76 -9.79
N LYS A 292 -3.76 12.33 -9.63
CA LYS A 292 -4.89 12.19 -10.55
C LYS A 292 -5.18 10.73 -10.92
N PRO A 293 -5.50 9.86 -9.94
CA PRO A 293 -5.63 8.43 -10.19
C PRO A 293 -6.74 8.11 -11.20
N HIS A 294 -6.59 6.98 -11.88
CA HIS A 294 -7.66 6.32 -12.61
C HIS A 294 -8.35 5.26 -11.73
N LEU A 295 -7.60 4.66 -10.81
CA LEU A 295 -8.05 3.65 -9.87
C LEU A 295 -7.96 4.15 -8.44
N ILE A 296 -9.10 4.20 -7.73
CA ILE A 296 -9.14 4.43 -6.28
C ILE A 296 -9.62 3.17 -5.57
N MET A 297 -8.78 2.63 -4.70
CA MET A 297 -9.13 1.47 -3.87
C MET A 297 -9.32 1.90 -2.43
N GLY A 298 -10.32 1.39 -1.74
CA GLY A 298 -10.63 1.81 -0.38
C GLY A 298 -11.48 0.81 0.37
N VAL A 299 -11.53 1.01 1.68
CA VAL A 299 -12.56 0.42 2.54
C VAL A 299 -13.76 1.37 2.63
N PRO A 300 -14.96 0.93 3.03
CA PRO A 300 -16.15 1.79 3.13
C PRO A 300 -15.89 3.13 3.83
N LYS A 301 -15.05 3.13 4.88
CA LYS A 301 -14.70 4.34 5.61
C LYS A 301 -14.00 5.41 4.76
N VAL A 302 -13.17 5.02 3.81
CA VAL A 302 -12.48 5.94 2.91
C VAL A 302 -13.50 6.67 2.03
N TYR A 303 -14.47 5.94 1.52
CA TYR A 303 -15.54 6.46 0.68
C TYR A 303 -16.48 7.42 1.42
N GLU A 304 -16.77 7.14 2.70
CA GLU A 304 -17.47 8.11 3.56
C GLU A 304 -16.70 9.42 3.69
N VAL A 305 -15.37 9.36 3.88
CA VAL A 305 -14.52 10.54 4.00
C VAL A 305 -14.47 11.33 2.69
N ILE A 306 -14.31 10.65 1.55
CA ILE A 306 -14.34 11.27 0.23
C ILE A 306 -15.70 11.95 -0.01
N MET A 307 -16.81 11.26 0.24
CA MET A 307 -18.16 11.81 0.10
C MET A 307 -18.36 13.03 1.01
N LYS A 308 -17.94 12.94 2.28
CA LYS A 308 -18.06 14.05 3.22
C LYS A 308 -17.25 15.26 2.78
N GLY A 309 -16.02 15.06 2.32
CA GLY A 309 -15.15 16.11 1.78
C GLY A 309 -15.79 16.80 0.57
N ALA A 310 -16.31 16.01 -0.37
CA ALA A 310 -17.01 16.55 -1.54
C ALA A 310 -18.28 17.33 -1.19
N LYS A 311 -19.12 16.80 -0.31
CA LYS A 311 -20.31 17.51 0.19
C LYS A 311 -19.94 18.80 0.92
N ALA A 312 -18.84 18.84 1.66
CA ALA A 312 -18.37 20.04 2.33
C ALA A 312 -17.94 21.13 1.34
N GLU A 313 -17.28 20.80 0.22
CA GLU A 313 -16.97 21.78 -0.83
C GLU A 313 -18.23 22.26 -1.55
N ILE A 314 -19.20 21.38 -1.82
CA ILE A 314 -20.49 21.76 -2.39
C ILE A 314 -21.24 22.74 -1.47
N ALA A 315 -21.19 22.51 -0.16
CA ALA A 315 -21.85 23.37 0.83
C ALA A 315 -21.28 24.80 0.89
N LYS A 316 -20.08 25.06 0.36
CA LYS A 316 -19.50 26.41 0.24
C LYS A 316 -20.08 27.21 -0.93
N LEU A 317 -20.79 26.56 -1.86
CA LEU A 317 -21.40 27.23 -2.99
C LEU A 317 -22.65 28.03 -2.56
N PRO A 318 -23.05 29.08 -3.30
CA PRO A 318 -24.33 29.76 -3.08
C PRO A 318 -25.53 28.79 -3.15
N ALA A 319 -26.59 29.05 -2.38
CA ALA A 319 -27.76 28.16 -2.25
C ALA A 319 -28.37 27.72 -3.59
N ALA A 320 -28.50 28.64 -4.55
CA ALA A 320 -29.00 28.31 -5.89
C ALA A 320 -28.12 27.28 -6.63
N LYS A 321 -26.79 27.37 -6.47
CA LYS A 321 -25.87 26.38 -7.05
C LYS A 321 -25.93 25.05 -6.31
N GLN A 322 -26.14 25.05 -5.01
CA GLN A 322 -26.34 23.82 -4.24
C GLN A 322 -27.60 23.08 -4.70
N GLN A 323 -28.72 23.80 -4.86
CA GLN A 323 -29.98 23.24 -5.39
C GLN A 323 -29.80 22.66 -6.79
N LEU A 324 -29.09 23.37 -7.67
CA LEU A 324 -28.77 22.88 -9.01
C LEU A 324 -27.94 21.57 -8.97
N VAL A 325 -26.92 21.52 -8.11
CA VAL A 325 -26.10 20.31 -7.92
C VAL A 325 -26.96 19.15 -7.41
N ASN A 326 -27.80 19.37 -6.39
CA ASN A 326 -28.66 18.32 -5.84
C ASN A 326 -29.65 17.78 -6.87
N ALA A 327 -30.33 18.66 -7.62
CA ALA A 327 -31.23 18.26 -8.70
C ALA A 327 -30.49 17.47 -9.81
N ALA A 328 -29.27 17.88 -10.14
CA ALA A 328 -28.43 17.16 -11.09
C ALA A 328 -28.03 15.76 -10.59
N PHE A 329 -27.75 15.60 -9.29
CA PHE A 329 -27.50 14.30 -8.67
C PHE A 329 -28.70 13.37 -8.78
N GLU A 330 -29.90 13.84 -8.43
CA GLU A 330 -31.12 13.03 -8.53
C GLU A 330 -31.38 12.59 -9.97
N TRP A 331 -31.24 13.51 -10.92
CA TRP A 331 -31.45 13.21 -12.34
C TRP A 331 -30.42 12.25 -12.90
N LYS A 332 -29.12 12.45 -12.59
CA LYS A 332 -28.05 11.57 -13.02
C LYS A 332 -28.18 10.18 -12.40
N LEU A 333 -28.50 10.07 -11.11
CA LEU A 333 -28.74 8.77 -10.48
C LEU A 333 -29.89 8.01 -11.15
N SER A 334 -31.01 8.70 -11.44
CA SER A 334 -32.13 8.12 -12.18
C SER A 334 -31.74 7.68 -13.59
N ALA A 335 -30.95 8.48 -14.31
CA ALA A 335 -30.45 8.14 -15.63
C ALA A 335 -29.53 6.90 -15.59
N LEU A 336 -28.56 6.86 -14.66
CA LEU A 336 -27.65 5.74 -14.48
C LEU A 336 -28.39 4.45 -14.11
N ASN A 337 -29.42 4.52 -13.26
CA ASN A 337 -30.27 3.36 -12.94
C ASN A 337 -31.04 2.82 -14.14
N ALA A 338 -31.31 3.67 -15.13
CA ALA A 338 -31.93 3.28 -16.39
C ALA A 338 -30.90 2.95 -17.49
N GLY A 339 -29.61 2.80 -17.17
CA GLY A 339 -28.55 2.52 -18.13
C GLY A 339 -28.27 3.68 -19.10
N ARG A 340 -28.61 4.93 -18.73
CA ARG A 340 -28.45 6.12 -19.57
C ARG A 340 -27.31 7.02 -19.08
N TYR A 341 -26.71 7.76 -20.02
CA TYR A 341 -25.64 8.71 -19.78
C TYR A 341 -26.15 10.16 -19.67
N THR A 342 -25.38 11.04 -19.03
CA THR A 342 -25.75 12.45 -18.79
C THR A 342 -24.67 13.44 -19.24
N PRO A 343 -24.21 13.40 -20.51
CA PRO A 343 -22.98 14.08 -20.94
C PRO A 343 -22.97 15.59 -20.71
N ILE A 344 -24.14 16.25 -20.78
CA ILE A 344 -24.27 17.69 -20.52
C ILE A 344 -24.02 18.00 -19.04
N PHE A 345 -24.66 17.26 -18.13
CA PHE A 345 -24.46 17.42 -16.69
C PHE A 345 -23.04 17.02 -16.28
N ASP A 346 -22.49 15.97 -16.90
CA ASP A 346 -21.14 15.49 -16.66
C ASP A 346 -20.14 16.62 -16.93
N LYS A 347 -20.26 17.29 -18.08
CA LYS A 347 -19.38 18.39 -18.46
C LYS A 347 -19.58 19.67 -17.63
N LEU A 348 -20.82 20.04 -17.32
CA LEU A 348 -21.14 21.34 -16.72
C LEU A 348 -21.10 21.34 -15.19
N ILE A 349 -21.44 20.22 -14.55
CA ILE A 349 -21.61 20.11 -13.09
C ILE A 349 -20.62 19.10 -12.52
N PHE A 350 -20.68 17.84 -12.93
CA PHE A 350 -19.91 16.77 -12.27
C PHE A 350 -18.41 16.87 -12.52
N LYS A 351 -17.96 17.46 -13.63
CA LYS A 351 -16.53 17.65 -13.89
C LYS A 351 -15.80 18.36 -12.75
N LYS A 352 -16.43 19.37 -12.12
CA LYS A 352 -15.85 20.08 -10.97
C LYS A 352 -15.76 19.21 -9.71
N ILE A 353 -16.68 18.25 -9.56
CA ILE A 353 -16.71 17.30 -8.45
C ILE A 353 -15.66 16.19 -8.70
N GLU A 354 -15.58 15.68 -9.92
CA GLU A 354 -14.54 14.74 -10.37
C GLU A 354 -13.13 15.30 -10.16
N ASP A 355 -12.91 16.57 -10.48
CA ASP A 355 -11.62 17.25 -10.31
C ASP A 355 -11.17 17.30 -8.84
N MET A 356 -12.07 17.10 -7.87
CA MET A 356 -11.72 16.97 -6.45
C MET A 356 -10.93 15.70 -6.14
N ILE A 357 -11.12 14.64 -6.93
CA ILE A 357 -10.40 13.37 -6.82
C ILE A 357 -9.43 13.14 -7.99
N GLY A 358 -9.10 14.23 -8.71
CA GLY A 358 -8.12 14.21 -9.80
C GLY A 358 -8.69 14.15 -11.21
N GLY A 359 -10.02 14.03 -11.36
CA GLY A 359 -10.72 14.28 -12.62
C GLY A 359 -10.55 13.21 -13.70
N ARG A 360 -9.94 12.05 -13.36
CA ARG A 360 -9.65 10.95 -14.29
C ARG A 360 -10.04 9.58 -13.74
N VAL A 361 -10.82 9.52 -12.66
CA VAL A 361 -11.15 8.25 -12.02
C VAL A 361 -12.09 7.45 -12.92
N ASN A 362 -11.64 6.28 -13.34
CA ASN A 362 -12.42 5.33 -14.15
C ASN A 362 -13.07 4.27 -13.27
N GLY A 363 -12.42 3.90 -12.17
CA GLY A 363 -12.84 2.76 -11.36
C GLY A 363 -12.52 2.93 -9.88
N ILE A 364 -13.43 2.42 -9.08
CA ILE A 364 -13.37 2.39 -7.63
C ILE A 364 -13.54 0.95 -7.16
N LEU A 365 -12.59 0.48 -6.36
CA LEU A 365 -12.61 -0.87 -5.76
C LEU A 365 -12.84 -0.78 -4.26
N SER A 366 -14.03 -1.17 -3.80
CA SER A 366 -14.37 -1.22 -2.38
C SER A 366 -14.18 -2.62 -1.82
N GLY A 367 -13.33 -2.77 -0.80
CA GLY A 367 -13.10 -4.04 -0.10
C GLY A 367 -13.03 -3.90 1.41
N GLY A 368 -12.74 -4.99 2.12
CA GLY A 368 -12.58 -5.01 3.58
C GLY A 368 -13.87 -4.87 4.40
N GLY A 369 -15.01 -4.55 3.76
CA GLY A 369 -16.32 -4.48 4.40
C GLY A 369 -17.43 -4.09 3.40
N PRO A 370 -18.70 -4.26 3.77
CA PRO A 370 -19.82 -3.92 2.89
C PRO A 370 -19.93 -2.40 2.69
N LEU A 371 -20.08 -1.96 1.43
CA LEU A 371 -20.32 -0.57 1.10
C LEU A 371 -21.82 -0.27 1.16
N ALA A 372 -22.23 0.71 1.95
CA ALA A 372 -23.64 1.10 2.02
C ALA A 372 -24.13 1.63 0.66
N SER A 373 -25.33 1.20 0.24
CA SER A 373 -25.91 1.53 -1.08
C SER A 373 -25.94 3.02 -1.36
N HIS A 374 -26.34 3.84 -0.37
CA HIS A 374 -26.39 5.29 -0.52
C HIS A 374 -25.00 5.93 -0.75
N ILE A 375 -23.93 5.33 -0.23
CA ILE A 375 -22.55 5.79 -0.46
C ILE A 375 -22.13 5.40 -1.88
N GLN A 376 -22.39 4.15 -2.28
CA GLN A 376 -22.11 3.67 -3.63
C GLN A 376 -22.82 4.52 -4.68
N ASP A 377 -24.12 4.77 -4.50
CA ASP A 377 -24.94 5.59 -5.39
C ASP A 377 -24.43 7.01 -5.49
N TRP A 378 -24.07 7.60 -4.35
CA TRP A 378 -23.53 8.95 -4.33
C TRP A 378 -22.20 9.02 -5.09
N ILE A 379 -21.27 8.09 -4.83
CA ILE A 379 -19.93 8.08 -5.43
C ILE A 379 -19.98 7.82 -6.94
N ARG A 380 -20.72 6.80 -7.38
CA ARG A 380 -20.84 6.50 -8.83
C ARG A 380 -21.48 7.65 -9.60
N THR A 381 -22.44 8.34 -8.97
CA THR A 381 -23.09 9.51 -9.56
C THR A 381 -22.15 10.71 -9.61
N ALA A 382 -21.48 10.99 -8.48
CA ALA A 382 -20.57 12.13 -8.32
C ALA A 382 -19.40 12.09 -9.29
N PHE A 383 -18.81 10.90 -9.47
CA PHE A 383 -17.53 10.74 -10.16
C PHE A 383 -17.63 10.04 -11.52
N GLY A 384 -18.82 9.58 -11.91
CA GLY A 384 -19.04 8.99 -13.23
C GLY A 384 -18.24 7.70 -13.48
N CYS A 385 -17.86 6.98 -12.43
CA CYS A 385 -16.95 5.84 -12.48
C CYS A 385 -17.63 4.51 -12.12
N TYR A 386 -17.02 3.40 -12.52
CA TYR A 386 -17.44 2.06 -12.08
C TYR A 386 -17.09 1.85 -10.61
N VAL A 387 -18.05 1.36 -9.81
CA VAL A 387 -17.82 0.98 -8.40
C VAL A 387 -18.00 -0.52 -8.27
N VAL A 388 -16.92 -1.21 -7.96
CA VAL A 388 -16.89 -2.67 -7.78
C VAL A 388 -16.68 -2.98 -6.32
N GLN A 389 -17.48 -3.89 -5.78
CA GLN A 389 -17.30 -4.41 -4.42
C GLN A 389 -16.56 -5.75 -4.50
N VAL A 390 -15.46 -5.85 -3.77
CA VAL A 390 -14.59 -7.03 -3.76
C VAL A 390 -14.59 -7.60 -2.34
N MET A 391 -14.94 -8.89 -2.22
CA MET A 391 -14.84 -9.61 -0.96
C MET A 391 -13.57 -10.45 -0.95
N LEU A 392 -12.56 -10.00 -0.20
CA LEU A 392 -11.31 -10.70 0.03
C LEU A 392 -11.17 -11.02 1.51
N SER A 393 -10.88 -12.28 1.84
CA SER A 393 -10.56 -12.73 3.19
C SER A 393 -9.26 -13.54 3.15
N LEU A 394 -8.31 -13.22 4.03
CA LEU A 394 -7.06 -13.98 4.16
C LEU A 394 -7.33 -15.48 4.39
N ARG A 395 -8.36 -15.80 5.19
CA ARG A 395 -8.79 -17.18 5.42
C ARG A 395 -9.26 -17.86 4.13
N HIS A 396 -10.02 -17.14 3.30
CA HIS A 396 -10.57 -17.66 2.06
C HIS A 396 -9.47 -17.90 1.01
N VAL A 397 -8.47 -17.00 0.93
CA VAL A 397 -7.30 -17.17 0.05
C VAL A 397 -6.52 -18.43 0.43
N LEU A 398 -6.39 -18.74 1.72
CA LEU A 398 -5.65 -19.91 2.21
C LEU A 398 -6.43 -21.23 2.09
N GLU A 399 -7.73 -21.23 2.39
CA GLU A 399 -8.56 -22.46 2.37
C GLU A 399 -8.91 -22.90 0.95
N HIS A 400 -8.84 -21.99 -0.03
CA HIS A 400 -9.24 -22.24 -1.42
C HIS A 400 -8.27 -21.63 -2.45
N PRO A 401 -6.99 -22.04 -2.47
CA PRO A 401 -5.98 -21.48 -3.38
C PRO A 401 -6.31 -21.68 -4.86
N SER A 402 -7.24 -22.61 -5.17
CA SER A 402 -7.73 -22.91 -6.51
C SER A 402 -9.20 -22.52 -6.73
N HIS A 403 -9.95 -22.06 -5.72
CA HIS A 403 -11.42 -21.95 -5.81
C HIS A 403 -12.01 -20.61 -5.28
N TYR A 404 -12.56 -19.86 -6.24
CA TYR A 404 -13.46 -18.68 -6.11
C TYR A 404 -12.91 -17.46 -5.38
N LEU A 405 -12.64 -16.38 -6.13
CA LEU A 405 -12.87 -15.02 -5.60
C LEU A 405 -14.28 -14.58 -6.01
N VAL A 406 -15.12 -14.24 -5.02
CA VAL A 406 -16.42 -13.62 -5.33
C VAL A 406 -16.18 -12.12 -5.52
N ILE A 407 -16.05 -11.73 -6.79
CA ILE A 407 -16.04 -10.32 -7.18
C ILE A 407 -17.49 -9.93 -7.49
N LEU A 408 -18.06 -9.04 -6.69
CA LEU A 408 -19.37 -8.47 -7.00
C LEU A 408 -19.17 -7.24 -7.87
N VAL A 409 -19.11 -7.46 -9.19
CA VAL A 409 -19.10 -6.38 -10.18
C VAL A 409 -20.51 -5.83 -10.35
N TYR A 410 -20.80 -4.67 -9.77
CA TYR A 410 -22.00 -3.90 -10.15
C TYR A 410 -21.67 -3.08 -11.41
N SER A 411 -22.05 -3.60 -12.58
CA SER A 411 -21.91 -2.92 -13.87
C SER A 411 -23.18 -2.13 -14.23
N MET A 412 -23.02 -1.04 -14.99
CA MET A 412 -24.06 -0.08 -15.38
C MET A 412 -25.21 -0.65 -16.23
N LEU A 413 -25.11 -1.88 -16.72
CA LEU A 413 -26.06 -2.40 -17.72
C LEU A 413 -26.79 -3.68 -17.33
N ASP A 414 -26.32 -4.45 -16.35
CA ASP A 414 -27.01 -5.63 -15.89
C ASP A 414 -26.62 -5.90 -14.44
N HIS A 415 -27.55 -6.40 -13.63
CA HIS A 415 -27.29 -7.01 -12.33
C HIS A 415 -26.49 -8.31 -12.52
N LEU A 416 -25.29 -8.21 -13.08
CA LEU A 416 -24.44 -9.33 -13.41
C LEU A 416 -23.57 -9.64 -12.19
N TYR A 417 -23.95 -10.69 -11.46
CA TYR A 417 -23.06 -11.32 -10.50
C TYR A 417 -21.96 -12.03 -11.27
N LEU A 418 -20.84 -11.35 -11.52
CA LEU A 418 -19.67 -11.98 -12.11
C LEU A 418 -18.93 -12.77 -11.03
N VAL A 419 -19.42 -13.97 -10.70
CA VAL A 419 -18.61 -14.95 -9.98
C VAL A 419 -17.52 -15.41 -10.94
N LEU A 420 -16.36 -14.75 -10.90
CA LEU A 420 -15.20 -15.16 -11.66
C LEU A 420 -14.70 -16.51 -11.11
N ARG A 421 -15.16 -17.58 -11.76
CA ARG A 421 -14.53 -18.90 -11.69
C ARG A 421 -13.33 -18.84 -12.62
N LEU A 422 -12.18 -18.43 -12.10
CA LEU A 422 -10.92 -18.57 -12.80
C LEU A 422 -10.55 -20.06 -12.71
N CYS A 423 -10.89 -20.82 -13.76
CA CYS A 423 -10.50 -22.21 -13.94
C CYS A 423 -9.03 -22.32 -14.31
#